data_AF-A0A2V6GUH6-F1
#
_entry.id   AF-A0A2V6GUH6-F1
#
_cell.length_a   1.000
_cell.length_b   1.000
_cell.length_c   1.000
_cell.angle_alpha   90.00
_cell.angle_beta   90.00
_cell.angle_gamma   90.00
#
_symmetry.space_group_name_H-M   'P 1'
#
loop_
_entity.id
_entity.type
_entity.pdbx_description
1 polymer ?
#
loop_
_entity_poly.entity_id
_entity_poly.type
_entity_poly.pdbx_seq_one_letter_code
_entity_poly.pdbx_strand_id
1 'polypeptide(L)'
;MSSKDSEHVMEIIRGMAHNKIIVVTIHQPSSKIFQMFHKAMLLDKGGRLVFFGTPSEMLRYFAEAEHQHQFGAELGACPSCGTTRPEFIFDVLETPLRDLSGDVIYEENSRGQLVPSRRYSPEFWRDKYEAFRLIQDVKQVSLRQEPVAPLPAAPAERKRLPFRWHDQWTQFRTVLRRAFISKLRNRANLVITICVSPVLALLIATILRYSESGTYDFASAYHIPTFLFLGLIVAMFLGLTNSADDIIRDRAVLQRERNLDVRLSYYVIAKTLTLAVFALIQCVLFVLIGNYVLEIRAMFWIYLGIMFMTAMSGVSLGLLISSLVADPKTAANIVPLVLIPQIIMGGALIKYEDMNRNLALLYALSHWFSEHPSTEKSKKMESKLQVPFVCQFVAMRWSYDEMVLAQAKLNPLTHRQDRAQREIDRIVARHRQDPAESKRLEDLKETLALLSGIEAKSVGELDRYLGLVDQILDRKRPFDRALFKGAIGPITAEQIYVNQKVSDLISNAEMEQSDYRRGNRPNVFFGAQKHYFGIRISAFAFNTAVLIVSTFGLLALLHWILRKQLEVRRS
;
A
#
# COMPACT_ATOMS: atom_id res chain seq x y z
N MET A 1 13.14 -32.71 9.57
CA MET A 1 13.08 -33.49 8.32
C MET A 1 13.40 -34.93 8.67
N SER A 2 12.78 -35.91 8.01
CA SER A 2 13.14 -37.32 8.23
C SER A 2 14.58 -37.56 7.75
N SER A 3 15.33 -38.45 8.39
CA SER A 3 16.70 -38.82 7.96
C SER A 3 16.72 -39.23 6.47
N LYS A 4 15.67 -39.93 6.03
CA LYS A 4 15.49 -40.37 4.65
C LYS A 4 15.28 -39.22 3.67
N ASP A 5 14.59 -38.16 4.09
CA ASP A 5 14.39 -36.96 3.25
C ASP A 5 15.71 -36.23 3.04
N SER A 6 16.52 -36.11 4.09
CA SER A 6 17.86 -35.49 4.04
C SER A 6 18.80 -36.24 3.10
N GLU A 7 18.76 -37.58 3.10
CA GLU A 7 19.52 -38.41 2.17
C GLU A 7 19.11 -38.18 0.72
N HIS A 8 17.81 -38.20 0.41
CA HIS A 8 17.31 -37.93 -0.95
C HIS A 8 17.70 -36.53 -1.44
N VAL A 9 17.59 -35.51 -0.59
CA VAL A 9 18.03 -34.14 -0.93
C VAL A 9 19.52 -34.12 -1.26
N MET A 10 20.34 -34.85 -0.50
CA MET A 10 21.78 -34.91 -0.74
C MET A 10 22.12 -35.64 -2.05
N GLU A 11 21.41 -36.71 -2.39
CA GLU A 11 21.56 -37.40 -3.66
C GLU A 11 21.25 -36.50 -4.87
N ILE A 12 20.18 -35.70 -4.79
CA ILE A 12 19.82 -34.72 -5.83
C ILE A 12 20.93 -33.67 -5.97
N ILE A 13 21.41 -33.13 -4.85
CA ILE A 13 22.50 -32.15 -4.85
C ILE A 13 23.77 -32.74 -5.45
N ARG A 14 24.12 -33.99 -5.10
CA ARG A 14 25.27 -34.70 -5.68
C ARG A 14 25.11 -34.86 -7.19
N GLY A 15 23.92 -35.19 -7.68
CA GLY A 15 23.61 -35.24 -9.11
C GLY A 15 23.80 -33.90 -9.82
N MET A 16 23.52 -32.78 -9.15
CA MET A 16 23.73 -31.44 -9.70
C MET A 16 25.20 -30.99 -9.72
N ALA A 17 26.09 -31.67 -8.99
CA ALA A 17 27.48 -31.25 -8.80
C ALA A 17 28.40 -31.51 -10.01
N HIS A 18 27.93 -32.23 -11.04
CA HIS A 18 28.78 -32.69 -12.15
C HIS A 18 29.54 -31.55 -12.88
N ASN A 19 28.92 -30.38 -13.03
CA ASN A 19 29.51 -29.18 -13.66
C ASN A 19 29.29 -27.91 -12.83
N LYS A 20 29.09 -28.04 -11.52
CA LYS A 20 28.79 -26.91 -10.62
C LYS A 20 29.56 -27.05 -9.32
N ILE A 21 30.07 -25.93 -8.83
CA ILE A 21 30.58 -25.87 -7.45
C ILE A 21 29.38 -25.70 -6.53
N ILE A 22 29.17 -26.66 -5.64
CA ILE A 22 28.11 -26.61 -4.63
C ILE A 22 28.75 -26.52 -3.26
N VAL A 23 28.34 -25.51 -2.50
CA VAL A 23 28.74 -25.32 -1.11
C VAL A 23 27.50 -25.53 -0.24
N VAL A 24 27.61 -26.42 0.74
CA VAL A 24 26.51 -26.77 1.66
C VAL A 24 26.99 -26.59 3.09
N THR A 25 26.15 -25.99 3.93
CA THR A 25 26.32 -25.96 5.37
C THR A 25 25.35 -26.95 5.99
N ILE A 26 25.86 -27.97 6.69
CA ILE A 26 25.05 -29.02 7.31
C ILE A 26 25.27 -29.04 8.83
N HIS A 27 24.18 -29.13 9.59
CA HIS A 27 24.22 -29.34 11.03
C HIS A 27 24.10 -30.83 11.30
N GLN A 28 25.10 -31.44 11.95
CA GLN A 28 25.11 -32.84 12.38
C GLN A 28 24.75 -33.85 11.26
N PRO A 29 25.64 -34.07 10.27
CA PRO A 29 25.38 -35.04 9.21
C PRO A 29 25.40 -36.48 9.75
N SER A 30 24.50 -37.34 9.25
CA SER A 30 24.63 -38.79 9.45
C SER A 30 25.90 -39.30 8.76
N SER A 31 26.47 -40.41 9.21
CA SER A 31 27.68 -40.99 8.60
C SER A 31 27.51 -41.22 7.10
N LYS A 32 26.31 -41.65 6.67
CA LYS A 32 25.98 -41.88 5.26
C LYS A 32 26.02 -40.58 4.45
N ILE A 33 25.42 -39.50 4.97
CA ILE A 33 25.45 -38.18 4.30
C ILE A 33 26.86 -37.59 4.30
N PHE A 34 27.59 -37.72 5.40
CA PHE A 34 28.96 -37.20 5.53
C PHE A 34 29.91 -37.79 4.48
N GLN A 35 29.76 -39.09 4.18
CA GLN A 35 30.53 -39.77 3.14
C GLN A 35 30.13 -39.39 1.70
N MET A 36 28.99 -38.72 1.50
CA MET A 36 28.58 -38.26 0.15
C MET A 36 29.34 -37.00 -0.32
N PHE A 37 30.04 -36.29 0.58
CA PHE A 37 30.76 -35.06 0.24
C PHE A 37 32.12 -35.33 -0.40
N HIS A 38 32.44 -34.61 -1.47
CA HIS A 38 33.78 -34.64 -2.07
C HIS A 38 34.84 -33.97 -1.18
N LYS A 39 34.45 -32.86 -0.53
CA LYS A 39 35.27 -32.12 0.43
C LYS A 39 34.42 -31.69 1.62
N ALA A 40 35.01 -31.72 2.80
CA ALA A 40 34.46 -31.24 4.05
C ALA A 40 35.33 -30.10 4.58
N MET A 41 34.68 -29.03 5.03
CA MET A 41 35.29 -27.87 5.66
C MET A 41 34.70 -27.73 7.06
N LEU A 42 35.56 -27.66 8.07
CA LEU A 42 35.14 -27.49 9.45
C LEU A 42 35.65 -26.16 9.99
N LEU A 43 34.71 -25.38 10.54
CA LEU A 43 34.97 -24.10 11.19
C LEU A 43 34.59 -24.22 12.67
N ASP A 44 35.50 -23.84 13.57
CA ASP A 44 35.24 -23.74 15.01
C ASP A 44 34.77 -22.33 15.41
N LYS A 45 34.41 -22.15 16.68
CA LYS A 45 34.00 -20.88 17.30
C LYS A 45 34.92 -19.73 16.87
N GLY A 46 34.32 -18.60 16.50
CA GLY A 46 35.06 -17.45 15.96
C GLY A 46 35.41 -17.55 14.47
N GLY A 47 34.87 -18.54 13.74
CA GLY A 47 35.09 -18.68 12.30
C GLY A 47 36.49 -19.20 11.96
N ARG A 48 37.15 -19.90 12.90
CA ARG A 48 38.50 -20.43 12.72
C ARG A 48 38.45 -21.71 11.90
N LEU A 49 39.23 -21.79 10.82
CA LEU A 49 39.33 -23.00 10.01
C LEU A 49 40.17 -24.04 10.73
N VAL A 50 39.56 -25.19 11.04
CA VAL A 50 40.23 -26.29 11.76
C VAL A 50 40.43 -27.54 10.90
N PHE A 51 39.74 -27.64 9.76
CA PHE A 51 40.02 -28.68 8.76
C PHE A 51 39.45 -28.33 7.39
N PHE A 52 40.16 -28.68 6.32
CA PHE A 52 39.66 -28.71 4.94
C PHE A 52 40.29 -29.88 4.16
N GLY A 53 39.45 -30.76 3.61
CA GLY A 53 39.92 -31.98 2.93
C GLY A 53 38.78 -32.94 2.60
N THR A 54 39.07 -34.21 2.36
CA THR A 54 38.02 -35.24 2.19
C THR A 54 37.42 -35.66 3.54
N PRO A 55 36.18 -36.19 3.57
CA PRO A 55 35.58 -36.71 4.81
C PRO A 55 36.44 -37.75 5.53
N SER A 56 37.06 -38.66 4.78
CA SER A 56 37.93 -39.70 5.33
C SER A 56 39.21 -39.13 5.93
N GLU A 57 39.82 -38.12 5.29
CA GLU A 57 40.99 -37.43 5.85
C GLU A 57 40.65 -36.66 7.12
N MET A 58 39.45 -36.07 7.20
CA MET A 58 38.99 -35.36 8.40
C MET A 58 38.93 -36.32 9.59
N LEU A 59 38.29 -37.47 9.41
CA LEU A 59 38.15 -38.48 10.46
C LEU A 59 39.51 -38.99 10.93
N ARG A 60 40.44 -39.23 10.00
CA ARG A 60 41.81 -39.63 10.34
C ARG A 60 42.57 -38.55 11.10
N TYR A 61 42.46 -37.28 10.67
CA TYR A 61 43.12 -36.15 11.34
C TYR A 61 42.66 -36.00 12.79
N PHE A 62 41.35 -36.07 13.05
CA PHE A 62 40.83 -35.96 14.41
C PHE A 62 41.08 -37.22 15.26
N ALA A 63 41.10 -38.41 14.65
CA ALA A 63 41.46 -39.65 15.36
C ALA A 63 42.94 -39.65 15.79
N GLU A 64 43.85 -39.22 14.92
CA GLU A 64 45.27 -39.06 15.25
C GLU A 64 45.46 -37.98 16.32
N ALA A 65 44.70 -36.88 16.21
CA ALA A 65 44.70 -35.83 17.22
C ALA A 65 44.20 -36.33 18.58
N GLU A 66 43.20 -37.18 18.65
CA GLU A 66 42.74 -37.77 19.92
C GLU A 66 43.78 -38.72 20.52
N HIS A 67 44.29 -39.65 19.72
CA HIS A 67 45.25 -40.67 20.16
C HIS A 67 46.55 -40.05 20.72
N GLN A 68 47.00 -38.92 20.17
CA GLN A 68 48.16 -38.20 20.70
C GLN A 68 47.91 -37.53 22.07
N HIS A 69 46.65 -37.31 22.46
CA HIS A 69 46.28 -36.44 23.60
C HIS A 69 45.48 -37.15 24.71
N GLN A 70 45.05 -38.40 24.49
CA GLN A 70 44.44 -39.29 25.49
C GLN A 70 45.27 -40.57 25.68
N PHE A 71 45.90 -40.72 26.85
CA PHE A 71 46.35 -42.03 27.32
C PHE A 71 45.13 -42.80 27.85
N GLY A 72 44.47 -43.62 27.01
CA GLY A 72 43.72 -44.79 27.50
C GLY A 72 42.18 -44.84 27.43
N ALA A 73 41.49 -44.14 26.52
CA ALA A 73 40.09 -44.47 26.22
C ALA A 73 39.80 -44.35 24.73
N GLU A 74 39.49 -45.47 24.06
CA GLU A 74 39.10 -45.51 22.64
C GLU A 74 37.68 -44.96 22.46
N LEU A 75 37.53 -43.65 22.40
CA LEU A 75 36.26 -42.97 22.10
C LEU A 75 36.15 -42.68 20.59
N GLY A 76 36.10 -43.70 19.74
CA GLY A 76 35.82 -43.39 18.32
C GLY A 76 35.85 -44.52 17.31
N ALA A 77 36.52 -45.63 17.62
CA ALA A 77 36.53 -46.81 16.76
C ALA A 77 35.68 -47.90 17.42
N CYS A 78 34.62 -48.37 16.74
CA CYS A 78 34.16 -49.72 16.99
C CYS A 78 35.18 -50.66 16.30
N PRO A 79 35.91 -51.50 17.05
CA PRO A 79 36.93 -52.38 16.47
C PRO A 79 36.38 -53.35 15.41
N SER A 80 35.06 -53.57 15.40
CA SER A 80 34.38 -54.51 14.52
C SER A 80 33.81 -53.91 13.22
N CYS A 81 33.61 -52.59 13.11
CA CYS A 81 32.84 -52.03 11.98
C CYS A 81 33.44 -50.84 11.24
N GLY A 82 34.59 -50.29 11.67
CA GLY A 82 35.37 -49.29 10.89
C GLY A 82 34.64 -47.99 10.52
N THR A 83 33.40 -47.79 10.98
CA THR A 83 32.55 -46.67 10.61
C THR A 83 32.65 -45.62 11.70
N THR A 84 33.43 -44.57 11.45
CA THR A 84 33.51 -43.44 12.38
C THR A 84 32.28 -42.55 12.23
N ARG A 85 31.63 -42.23 13.36
CA ARG A 85 30.52 -41.29 13.41
C ARG A 85 31.07 -39.87 13.23
N PRO A 86 30.53 -39.02 12.35
CA PRO A 86 30.95 -37.62 12.24
C PRO A 86 30.83 -36.82 13.55
N GLU A 87 29.95 -37.27 14.45
CA GLU A 87 29.78 -36.74 15.82
C GLU A 87 31.10 -36.73 16.61
N PHE A 88 31.94 -37.75 16.42
CA PHE A 88 33.25 -37.87 17.04
C PHE A 88 34.12 -36.61 16.88
N ILE A 89 34.04 -35.96 15.71
CA ILE A 89 34.83 -34.77 15.43
C ILE A 89 34.45 -33.63 16.39
N PHE A 90 33.17 -33.52 16.74
CA PHE A 90 32.69 -32.52 17.70
C PHE A 90 33.08 -32.91 19.12
N ASP A 91 33.04 -34.20 19.47
CA ASP A 91 33.49 -34.68 20.78
C ASP A 91 34.97 -34.33 21.03
N VAL A 92 35.82 -34.49 20.02
CA VAL A 92 37.24 -34.12 20.09
C VAL A 92 37.41 -32.60 20.28
N LEU A 93 36.70 -31.78 19.52
CA LEU A 93 36.77 -30.31 19.62
C LEU A 93 36.23 -29.79 20.96
N GLU A 94 35.21 -30.44 21.51
CA GLU A 94 34.51 -30.03 22.72
C GLU A 94 34.96 -30.78 23.97
N THR A 95 36.09 -31.51 23.89
CA THR A 95 36.66 -32.25 25.02
C THR A 95 36.70 -31.35 26.27
N PRO A 96 36.02 -31.73 27.37
CA PRO A 96 35.93 -30.88 28.54
C PRO A 96 37.27 -30.78 29.26
N LEU A 97 37.60 -29.60 29.75
CA LEU A 97 38.68 -29.39 30.68
C LEU A 97 38.29 -30.01 32.03
N ARG A 98 39.16 -30.87 32.56
CA ARG A 98 38.96 -31.53 33.85
C ARG A 98 39.98 -31.04 34.85
N ASP A 99 39.56 -30.87 36.09
CA ASP A 99 40.43 -30.56 37.22
C ASP A 99 41.26 -31.80 37.63
N LEU A 100 42.24 -31.63 38.51
CA LEU A 100 43.09 -32.68 39.08
C LEU A 100 42.28 -33.83 39.72
N SER A 101 41.08 -33.52 40.22
CA SER A 101 40.12 -34.48 40.78
C SER A 101 39.31 -35.25 39.72
N GLY A 102 39.45 -34.89 38.43
CA GLY A 102 38.73 -35.51 37.31
C GLY A 102 37.36 -34.88 36.99
N ASP A 103 36.93 -33.89 37.78
CA ASP A 103 35.68 -33.16 37.61
C ASP A 103 35.76 -32.14 36.46
N VAL A 104 34.65 -31.94 35.74
CA VAL A 104 34.57 -31.03 34.60
C VAL A 104 34.47 -29.58 35.07
N ILE A 105 35.35 -28.72 34.57
CA ILE A 105 35.33 -27.28 34.85
C ILE A 105 34.28 -26.62 33.97
N TYR A 106 33.39 -25.84 34.58
CA TYR A 106 32.35 -25.09 33.88
C TYR A 106 32.74 -23.62 33.75
N GLU A 107 32.46 -23.04 32.60
CA GLU A 107 32.63 -21.63 32.29
C GLU A 107 31.27 -21.02 31.96
N GLU A 108 31.08 -19.76 32.36
CA GLU A 108 29.85 -19.03 32.08
C GLU A 108 29.91 -18.45 30.67
N ASN A 109 29.01 -18.92 29.80
CA ASN A 109 28.96 -18.44 28.42
C ASN A 109 28.41 -17.00 28.36
N SER A 110 28.49 -16.33 27.21
CA SER A 110 28.01 -14.93 27.02
C SER A 110 26.50 -14.72 27.27
N ARG A 111 25.75 -15.79 27.58
CA ARG A 111 24.32 -15.81 27.91
C ARG A 111 24.03 -16.18 29.38
N GLY A 112 25.06 -16.25 30.23
CA GLY A 112 24.91 -16.61 31.65
C GLY A 112 24.65 -18.09 31.92
N GLN A 113 25.00 -18.98 30.99
CA GLN A 113 24.79 -20.43 31.12
C GLN A 113 26.12 -21.12 31.40
N LEU A 114 26.15 -21.99 32.41
CA LEU A 114 27.31 -22.83 32.74
C LEU A 114 27.46 -23.92 31.66
N VAL A 115 28.53 -23.84 30.89
CA VAL A 115 28.91 -24.82 29.87
C VAL A 115 30.27 -25.42 30.23
N PRO A 116 30.53 -26.70 29.94
CA PRO A 116 31.84 -27.28 30.19
C PRO A 116 32.90 -26.50 29.41
N SER A 117 33.92 -26.00 30.11
CA SER A 117 35.03 -25.28 29.49
C SER A 117 35.83 -26.26 28.63
N ARG A 118 36.25 -25.82 27.44
CA ARG A 118 36.96 -26.69 26.49
C ARG A 118 38.41 -26.83 26.91
N ARG A 119 38.97 -28.04 26.77
CA ARG A 119 40.39 -28.31 27.04
C ARG A 119 41.32 -27.51 26.13
N TYR A 120 40.92 -27.32 24.87
CA TYR A 120 41.70 -26.60 23.86
C TYR A 120 40.91 -25.42 23.29
N SER A 121 41.61 -24.30 23.08
CA SER A 121 41.00 -23.11 22.47
C SER A 121 40.81 -23.29 20.95
N PRO A 122 39.89 -22.53 20.32
CA PRO A 122 39.75 -22.52 18.87
C PRO A 122 41.03 -22.11 18.12
N GLU A 123 41.86 -21.24 18.73
CA GLU A 123 43.15 -20.84 18.18
C GLU A 123 44.12 -22.03 18.07
N PHE A 124 44.16 -22.87 19.09
CA PHE A 124 45.02 -24.06 19.10
C PHE A 124 44.70 -24.99 17.93
N TRP A 125 43.42 -25.24 17.67
CA TRP A 125 43.01 -26.13 16.57
C TRP A 125 43.30 -25.54 15.19
N ARG A 126 43.16 -24.22 15.02
CA ARG A 126 43.61 -23.54 13.79
C ARG A 126 45.11 -23.76 13.57
N ASP A 127 45.92 -23.45 14.57
CA ASP A 127 47.38 -23.51 14.46
C ASP A 127 47.86 -24.96 14.24
N LYS A 128 47.22 -25.93 14.90
CA LYS A 128 47.46 -27.36 14.68
C LYS A 128 47.12 -27.80 13.25
N TYR A 129 46.02 -27.30 12.69
CA TYR A 129 45.67 -27.61 11.30
C TYR A 129 46.60 -26.94 10.30
N GLU A 130 47.03 -25.70 10.54
CA GLU A 130 48.04 -25.03 9.71
C GLU A 130 49.36 -25.80 9.71
N ALA A 131 49.82 -26.26 10.88
CA ALA A 131 50.99 -27.12 11.00
C ALA A 131 50.81 -28.45 10.26
N PHE A 132 49.64 -29.10 10.39
CA PHE A 132 49.32 -30.32 9.65
C PHE A 132 49.36 -30.11 8.13
N ARG A 133 48.81 -29.00 7.64
CA ARG A 133 48.82 -28.65 6.21
C ARG A 133 50.24 -28.40 5.71
N LEU A 134 51.05 -27.65 6.47
CA LEU A 134 52.47 -27.42 6.15
C LEU A 134 53.25 -28.74 6.04
N ILE A 135 53.05 -29.68 6.97
CA ILE A 135 53.71 -30.99 6.93
C ILE A 135 53.25 -31.80 5.70
N GLN A 136 51.97 -31.76 5.36
CA GLN A 136 51.46 -32.41 4.15
C GLN A 136 52.00 -31.78 2.87
N ASP A 137 52.06 -30.44 2.81
CA ASP A 137 52.60 -29.70 1.67
C ASP A 137 54.08 -30.06 1.47
N VAL A 138 54.89 -30.11 2.54
CA VAL A 138 56.30 -30.55 2.47
C VAL A 138 56.43 -31.99 2.00
N LYS A 139 55.59 -32.92 2.50
CA LYS A 139 55.56 -34.32 2.05
C LYS A 139 55.12 -34.48 0.59
N GLN A 140 54.20 -33.62 0.12
CA GLN A 140 53.70 -33.64 -1.27
C GLN A 140 54.64 -32.95 -2.26
N VAL A 141 55.41 -31.95 -1.85
CA VAL A 141 56.45 -31.32 -2.69
C VAL A 141 57.51 -32.34 -3.11
N SER A 142 57.74 -33.39 -2.32
CA SER A 142 58.61 -34.52 -2.70
C SER A 142 58.03 -35.41 -3.81
N LEU A 143 56.73 -35.30 -4.13
CA LEU A 143 56.00 -36.15 -5.09
C LEU A 143 55.45 -35.39 -6.32
N ARG A 144 55.33 -34.06 -6.26
CA ARG A 144 54.85 -33.21 -7.38
C ARG A 144 55.99 -32.80 -8.29
N GLN A 145 56.35 -33.64 -9.27
CA GLN A 145 57.23 -33.26 -10.39
C GLN A 145 56.48 -32.89 -11.68
N GLU A 146 55.15 -33.02 -11.75
CA GLU A 146 54.40 -32.62 -12.96
C GLU A 146 53.78 -31.22 -12.82
N PRO A 147 53.98 -30.32 -13.82
CA PRO A 147 53.37 -29.01 -13.84
C PRO A 147 51.85 -29.13 -13.97
N VAL A 148 51.13 -28.62 -12.97
CA VAL A 148 49.67 -28.55 -12.97
C VAL A 148 49.21 -27.71 -14.17
N ALA A 149 48.43 -28.30 -15.07
CA ALA A 149 47.83 -27.59 -16.19
C ALA A 149 47.10 -26.34 -15.68
N PRO A 150 47.29 -25.16 -16.31
CA PRO A 150 46.64 -23.94 -15.86
C PRO A 150 45.13 -24.14 -15.85
N LEU A 151 44.50 -23.85 -14.70
CA LEU A 151 43.06 -23.82 -14.58
C LEU A 151 42.49 -22.93 -15.70
N PRO A 152 41.49 -23.38 -16.47
CA PRO A 152 40.87 -22.53 -17.47
C PRO A 152 40.40 -21.25 -16.77
N ALA A 153 40.84 -20.10 -17.30
CA ALA A 153 40.49 -18.81 -16.75
C ALA A 153 38.97 -18.74 -16.58
N ALA A 154 38.50 -18.54 -15.35
CA ALA A 154 37.09 -18.35 -15.09
C ALA A 154 36.57 -17.26 -16.03
N PRO A 155 35.46 -17.45 -16.75
CA PRO A 155 34.96 -16.43 -17.68
C PRO A 155 34.72 -15.14 -16.89
N ALA A 156 35.63 -14.19 -17.09
CA ALA A 156 35.67 -12.92 -16.40
C ALA A 156 34.69 -11.98 -17.08
N GLU A 157 33.40 -12.28 -17.02
CA GLU A 157 32.35 -11.32 -17.36
C GLU A 157 31.02 -11.86 -16.84
N ARG A 158 30.57 -11.34 -15.70
CA ARG A 158 29.12 -11.25 -15.47
C ARG A 158 28.60 -10.29 -16.53
N LYS A 159 28.35 -10.79 -17.75
CA LYS A 159 27.68 -10.03 -18.81
C LYS A 159 26.40 -9.47 -18.19
N ARG A 160 26.36 -8.16 -17.98
CA ARG A 160 25.11 -7.47 -17.66
C ARG A 160 24.19 -7.76 -18.83
N LEU A 161 23.19 -8.61 -18.60
CA LEU A 161 22.22 -8.97 -19.63
C LEU A 161 21.64 -7.66 -20.19
N PRO A 162 21.58 -7.49 -21.52
CA PRO A 162 21.08 -6.26 -22.11
C PRO A 162 19.65 -5.98 -21.65
N PHE A 163 19.31 -4.70 -21.47
CA PHE A 163 17.97 -4.28 -21.08
C PHE A 163 16.97 -4.62 -22.18
N ARG A 164 16.29 -5.75 -22.04
CA ARG A 164 15.24 -6.21 -22.96
C ARG A 164 13.89 -5.82 -22.39
N TRP A 165 13.19 -4.92 -23.09
CA TRP A 165 11.84 -4.48 -22.75
C TRP A 165 10.87 -5.66 -22.55
N HIS A 166 10.99 -6.69 -23.39
CA HIS A 166 10.21 -7.91 -23.28
C HIS A 166 10.40 -8.63 -21.94
N ASP A 167 11.64 -8.70 -21.43
CA ASP A 167 11.96 -9.42 -20.19
C ASP A 167 11.43 -8.62 -18.97
N GLN A 168 11.52 -7.28 -19.02
CA GLN A 168 10.95 -6.41 -17.98
C GLN A 168 9.42 -6.51 -17.92
N TRP A 169 8.77 -6.52 -19.08
CA TRP A 169 7.32 -6.70 -19.16
C TRP A 169 6.90 -8.09 -18.65
N THR A 170 7.64 -9.13 -19.03
CA THR A 170 7.40 -10.51 -18.57
C THR A 170 7.55 -10.61 -17.05
N GLN A 171 8.57 -9.97 -16.48
CA GLN A 171 8.77 -9.91 -15.03
C GLN A 171 7.60 -9.20 -14.34
N PHE A 172 7.23 -8.00 -14.79
CA PHE A 172 6.10 -7.26 -14.24
C PHE A 172 4.79 -8.05 -14.33
N ARG A 173 4.46 -8.60 -15.51
CA ARG A 173 3.28 -9.44 -15.73
C ARG A 173 3.26 -10.66 -14.82
N THR A 174 4.40 -11.29 -14.59
CA THR A 174 4.51 -12.47 -13.72
C THR A 174 4.22 -12.11 -12.27
N VAL A 175 4.81 -11.01 -11.78
CA VAL A 175 4.56 -10.52 -10.41
C VAL A 175 3.10 -10.10 -10.23
N LEU A 176 2.53 -9.40 -11.21
CA LEU A 176 1.12 -9.02 -11.22
C LEU A 176 0.19 -10.23 -11.23
N ARG A 177 0.43 -11.20 -12.13
CA ARG A 177 -0.34 -12.45 -12.20
C ARG A 177 -0.26 -13.21 -10.87
N ARG A 178 0.93 -13.29 -10.27
CA ARG A 178 1.12 -13.94 -8.97
C ARG A 178 0.32 -13.24 -7.86
N ALA A 179 0.41 -11.91 -7.79
CA ALA A 179 -0.33 -11.13 -6.80
C ALA A 179 -1.85 -11.37 -6.91
N PHE A 180 -2.36 -11.36 -8.15
CA PHE A 180 -3.78 -11.60 -8.43
C PHE A 180 -4.23 -13.01 -8.07
N ILE A 181 -3.48 -14.04 -8.48
CA ILE A 181 -3.77 -15.44 -8.17
C ILE A 181 -3.71 -15.70 -6.66
N SER A 182 -2.73 -15.11 -5.96
CA SER A 182 -2.59 -15.23 -4.51
C SER A 182 -3.85 -14.74 -3.78
N LYS A 183 -4.40 -13.59 -4.21
CA LYS A 183 -5.63 -13.04 -3.62
C LYS A 183 -6.86 -13.89 -3.95
N LEU A 184 -6.99 -14.37 -5.19
CA LEU A 184 -8.11 -15.22 -5.62
C LEU A 184 -8.14 -16.60 -4.95
N ARG A 185 -6.97 -17.16 -4.61
CA ARG A 185 -6.89 -18.50 -4.01
C ARG A 185 -7.40 -18.52 -2.56
N ASN A 186 -7.38 -17.39 -1.87
CA ASN A 186 -7.94 -17.27 -0.53
C ASN A 186 -9.47 -17.04 -0.60
N ARG A 187 -10.22 -18.10 -0.88
CA ARG A 187 -11.67 -18.04 -1.15
C ARG A 187 -12.49 -17.43 -0.01
N ALA A 188 -12.20 -17.81 1.24
CA ALA A 188 -12.93 -17.28 2.40
C ALA A 188 -12.71 -15.77 2.55
N ASN A 189 -11.46 -15.31 2.47
CA ASN A 189 -11.16 -13.88 2.53
C ASN A 189 -11.75 -13.13 1.34
N LEU A 190 -11.68 -13.70 0.14
CA LEU A 190 -12.23 -13.09 -1.08
C LEU A 190 -13.74 -12.85 -0.96
N VAL A 191 -14.50 -13.85 -0.49
CA VAL A 191 -15.96 -13.73 -0.31
C VAL A 191 -16.27 -12.64 0.71
N ILE A 192 -15.59 -12.63 1.86
CA ILE A 192 -15.79 -11.59 2.88
C ILE A 192 -15.46 -10.21 2.33
N THR A 193 -14.29 -10.05 1.69
CA THR A 193 -13.86 -8.79 1.08
C THR A 193 -14.90 -8.26 0.09
N ILE A 194 -15.46 -9.11 -0.79
CA ILE A 194 -16.45 -8.67 -1.79
C ILE A 194 -17.82 -8.40 -1.16
N CYS A 195 -18.28 -9.23 -0.23
CA CYS A 195 -19.63 -9.14 0.34
C CYS A 195 -19.80 -8.05 1.40
N VAL A 196 -18.75 -7.65 2.11
CA VAL A 196 -18.85 -6.63 3.16
C VAL A 196 -19.34 -5.29 2.60
N SER A 197 -18.85 -4.89 1.43
CA SER A 197 -19.22 -3.63 0.80
C SER A 197 -20.72 -3.50 0.44
N PRO A 198 -21.35 -4.44 -0.29
CA PRO A 198 -22.77 -4.39 -0.59
C PRO A 198 -23.66 -4.55 0.64
N VAL A 199 -23.25 -5.36 1.63
CA VAL A 199 -23.99 -5.50 2.90
C VAL A 199 -24.01 -4.18 3.66
N LEU A 200 -22.86 -3.49 3.78
CA LEU A 200 -22.80 -2.17 4.40
C LEU A 200 -23.60 -1.14 3.61
N ALA A 201 -23.53 -1.16 2.27
CA ALA A 201 -24.31 -0.25 1.42
C ALA A 201 -25.81 -0.41 1.66
N LEU A 202 -26.30 -1.65 1.66
CA LEU A 202 -27.71 -1.96 1.91
C LEU A 202 -28.14 -1.53 3.31
N LEU A 203 -27.34 -1.86 4.34
CA LEU A 203 -27.61 -1.51 5.73
C LEU A 203 -27.71 0.00 5.91
N ILE A 204 -26.67 0.73 5.46
CA ILE A 204 -26.59 2.18 5.61
C ILE A 204 -27.72 2.87 4.84
N ALA A 205 -27.90 2.51 3.56
CA ALA A 205 -28.90 3.17 2.72
C ALA A 205 -30.32 2.93 3.23
N THR A 206 -30.62 1.72 3.74
CA THR A 206 -31.94 1.40 4.30
C THR A 206 -32.19 2.17 5.59
N ILE A 207 -31.20 2.28 6.48
CA ILE A 207 -31.33 3.02 7.74
C ILE A 207 -31.52 4.52 7.49
N LEU A 208 -30.83 5.08 6.50
CA LEU A 208 -30.87 6.51 6.19
C LEU A 208 -32.04 6.91 5.27
N ARG A 209 -32.83 5.95 4.77
CA ARG A 209 -34.03 6.20 3.96
C ARG A 209 -35.21 6.66 4.82
N TYR A 210 -35.07 7.86 5.38
CA TYR A 210 -36.09 8.52 6.18
C TYR A 210 -36.96 9.46 5.33
N SER A 211 -38.26 9.53 5.61
CA SER A 211 -39.18 10.53 5.06
C SER A 211 -40.24 10.92 6.09
N GLU A 212 -40.50 12.22 6.25
CA GLU A 212 -41.54 12.76 7.13
C GLU A 212 -42.95 12.56 6.57
N SER A 213 -43.11 12.57 5.25
CA SER A 213 -44.39 12.52 4.54
C SER A 213 -44.86 11.10 4.22
N GLY A 214 -44.12 10.07 4.65
CA GLY A 214 -44.40 8.66 4.38
C GLY A 214 -43.98 8.19 2.97
N THR A 215 -43.96 9.08 1.97
CA THR A 215 -43.38 8.83 0.65
C THR A 215 -41.94 9.33 0.59
N TYR A 216 -41.00 8.47 0.25
CA TYR A 216 -39.60 8.86 0.10
C TYR A 216 -39.42 9.75 -1.13
N ASP A 217 -38.74 10.88 -0.95
CA ASP A 217 -38.34 11.79 -2.01
C ASP A 217 -36.87 12.20 -1.80
N PHE A 218 -36.11 12.20 -2.90
CA PHE A 218 -34.67 12.48 -2.85
C PHE A 218 -34.38 13.94 -2.49
N ALA A 219 -35.19 14.89 -2.96
CA ALA A 219 -34.93 16.30 -2.72
C ALA A 219 -35.05 16.71 -1.24
N SER A 220 -36.03 16.16 -0.55
CA SER A 220 -36.28 16.40 0.88
C SER A 220 -35.49 15.47 1.81
N ALA A 221 -34.77 14.48 1.27
CA ALA A 221 -34.03 13.50 2.06
C ALA A 221 -32.93 14.17 2.91
N TYR A 222 -33.12 14.18 4.23
CA TYR A 222 -32.25 14.86 5.18
C TYR A 222 -30.85 14.23 5.29
N HIS A 223 -30.76 12.90 5.21
CA HIS A 223 -29.54 12.15 5.52
C HIS A 223 -28.57 11.94 4.34
N ILE A 224 -28.79 12.58 3.18
CA ILE A 224 -27.91 12.41 2.01
C ILE A 224 -26.46 12.82 2.30
N PRO A 225 -26.14 13.99 2.89
CA PRO A 225 -24.75 14.32 3.24
C PRO A 225 -24.09 13.28 4.14
N THR A 226 -24.84 12.73 5.10
CA THR A 226 -24.37 11.66 6.00
C THR A 226 -24.08 10.37 5.25
N PHE A 227 -24.95 9.97 4.31
CA PHE A 227 -24.73 8.81 3.44
C PHE A 227 -23.45 8.98 2.61
N LEU A 228 -23.26 10.14 1.99
CA LEU A 228 -22.06 10.44 1.19
C LEU A 228 -20.79 10.31 2.03
N PHE A 229 -20.79 10.88 3.23
CA PHE A 229 -19.66 10.77 4.14
C PHE A 229 -19.40 9.32 4.58
N LEU A 230 -20.44 8.58 4.96
CA LEU A 230 -20.30 7.20 5.43
C LEU A 230 -19.85 6.26 4.29
N GLY A 231 -20.25 6.52 3.04
CA GLY A 231 -19.70 5.83 1.88
C GLY A 231 -18.20 6.02 1.73
N LEU A 232 -17.69 7.24 1.93
CA LEU A 232 -16.25 7.52 1.93
C LEU A 232 -15.52 6.83 3.10
N ILE A 233 -16.15 6.76 4.28
CA ILE A 233 -15.62 6.00 5.42
C ILE A 233 -15.49 4.52 5.06
N VAL A 234 -16.52 3.92 4.47
CA VAL A 234 -16.50 2.51 4.07
C VAL A 234 -15.40 2.26 3.02
N ALA A 235 -15.27 3.13 2.02
CA ALA A 235 -14.21 3.03 1.02
C ALA A 235 -12.79 3.09 1.64
N MET A 236 -12.55 4.07 2.53
CA MET A 236 -11.28 4.22 3.24
C MET A 236 -10.99 3.01 4.14
N PHE A 237 -11.98 2.58 4.93
CA PHE A 237 -11.86 1.45 5.86
C PHE A 237 -11.55 0.14 5.14
N LEU A 238 -12.25 -0.16 4.05
CA LEU A 238 -12.01 -1.36 3.25
C LEU A 238 -10.64 -1.28 2.55
N GLY A 239 -10.25 -0.11 2.03
CA GLY A 239 -8.92 0.09 1.45
C GLY A 239 -7.79 -0.17 2.46
N LEU A 240 -7.90 0.39 3.66
CA LEU A 240 -6.94 0.19 4.76
C LEU A 240 -6.89 -1.27 5.20
N THR A 241 -8.03 -1.86 5.54
CA THR A 241 -8.12 -3.20 6.13
C THR A 241 -7.62 -4.28 5.18
N ASN A 242 -7.95 -4.18 3.88
CA ASN A 242 -7.57 -5.19 2.89
C ASN A 242 -6.08 -5.14 2.49
N SER A 243 -5.35 -4.10 2.90
CA SER A 243 -3.96 -3.85 2.54
C SER A 243 -2.99 -3.82 3.72
N ALA A 244 -3.49 -3.62 4.95
CA ALA A 244 -2.68 -3.46 6.17
C ALA A 244 -1.77 -4.66 6.52
N ASP A 245 -2.11 -5.88 6.11
CA ASP A 245 -1.33 -7.09 6.39
C ASP A 245 -0.72 -7.73 5.13
N ASP A 246 -0.94 -7.13 3.95
CA ASP A 246 -0.68 -7.76 2.67
C ASP A 246 0.82 -7.83 2.32
N ILE A 247 1.65 -6.90 2.83
CA ILE A 247 3.12 -6.93 2.69
C ILE A 247 3.76 -7.82 3.76
N ILE A 248 3.19 -7.88 4.95
CA ILE A 248 3.65 -8.74 6.05
C ILE A 248 3.65 -10.20 5.59
N ARG A 249 2.58 -10.64 4.92
CA ARG A 249 2.45 -11.99 4.34
C ARG A 249 3.51 -12.29 3.28
N ASP A 250 3.87 -11.29 2.47
CA ASP A 250 4.83 -11.45 1.36
C ASP A 250 6.29 -11.26 1.81
N ARG A 251 6.54 -10.85 3.07
CA ARG A 251 7.87 -10.48 3.59
C ARG A 251 8.91 -11.60 3.41
N ALA A 252 8.54 -12.85 3.66
CA ALA A 252 9.45 -14.00 3.50
C ALA A 252 9.82 -14.24 2.03
N VAL A 253 8.88 -14.00 1.10
CA VAL A 253 9.13 -14.12 -0.34
C VAL A 253 10.02 -12.97 -0.81
N LEU A 254 9.74 -11.73 -0.40
CA LEU A 254 10.57 -10.56 -0.73
C LEU A 254 12.01 -10.72 -0.25
N GLN A 255 12.23 -11.30 0.93
CA GLN A 255 13.59 -11.57 1.43
C GLN A 255 14.35 -12.61 0.59
N ARG A 256 13.65 -13.64 0.09
CA ARG A 256 14.24 -14.63 -0.82
C ARG A 256 14.52 -14.03 -2.20
N GLU A 257 13.59 -13.24 -2.72
CA GLU A 257 13.69 -12.59 -4.03
C GLU A 257 14.71 -11.46 -4.06
N ARG A 258 15.15 -10.94 -2.90
CA ARG A 258 16.20 -9.92 -2.79
C ARG A 258 17.53 -10.33 -3.44
N ASN A 259 17.82 -11.63 -3.47
CA ASN A 259 19.03 -12.17 -4.08
C ASN A 259 18.87 -12.42 -5.60
N LEU A 260 17.65 -12.24 -6.11
CA LEU A 260 17.32 -12.23 -7.52
C LEU A 260 17.24 -10.76 -7.95
N ASP A 261 17.61 -10.42 -9.19
CA ASP A 261 17.55 -9.04 -9.71
C ASP A 261 16.10 -8.61 -10.02
N VAL A 262 15.17 -8.83 -9.08
CA VAL A 262 13.77 -8.42 -9.18
C VAL A 262 13.60 -7.00 -8.67
N ARG A 263 13.09 -6.11 -9.54
CA ARG A 263 12.86 -4.71 -9.19
C ARG A 263 11.70 -4.59 -8.20
N LEU A 264 11.96 -3.96 -7.06
CA LEU A 264 10.96 -3.69 -6.01
C LEU A 264 9.79 -2.84 -6.50
N SER A 265 10.01 -1.93 -7.46
CA SER A 265 8.96 -1.10 -8.04
C SER A 265 7.87 -1.95 -8.74
N TYR A 266 8.25 -3.04 -9.40
CA TYR A 266 7.28 -3.95 -10.01
C TYR A 266 6.41 -4.64 -8.99
N TYR A 267 6.98 -5.01 -7.84
CA TYR A 267 6.20 -5.55 -6.73
C TYR A 267 5.20 -4.52 -6.20
N VAL A 268 5.63 -3.30 -5.87
CA VAL A 268 4.75 -2.25 -5.32
C VAL A 268 3.62 -1.92 -6.30
N ILE A 269 3.93 -1.68 -7.57
CA ILE A 269 2.93 -1.35 -8.59
C ILE A 269 1.97 -2.52 -8.82
N ALA A 270 2.49 -3.75 -8.95
CA ALA A 270 1.66 -4.93 -9.13
C ALA A 270 0.70 -5.17 -7.96
N LYS A 271 1.19 -4.94 -6.72
CA LYS A 271 0.40 -5.09 -5.49
C LYS A 271 -0.70 -4.02 -5.42
N THR A 272 -0.35 -2.76 -5.63
CA THR A 272 -1.30 -1.65 -5.67
C THR A 272 -2.36 -1.87 -6.75
N LEU A 273 -1.97 -2.28 -7.95
CA LEU A 273 -2.92 -2.54 -9.05
C LEU A 273 -3.86 -3.72 -8.74
N THR A 274 -3.33 -4.78 -8.13
CA THR A 274 -4.15 -5.93 -7.69
C THR A 274 -5.21 -5.49 -6.69
N LEU A 275 -4.82 -4.73 -5.66
CA LEU A 275 -5.74 -4.23 -4.63
C LEU A 275 -6.72 -3.20 -5.21
N ALA A 276 -6.30 -2.39 -6.18
CA ALA A 276 -7.15 -1.44 -6.89
C ALA A 276 -8.32 -2.14 -7.59
N VAL A 277 -8.11 -3.28 -8.24
CA VAL A 277 -9.20 -4.02 -8.90
C VAL A 277 -10.27 -4.47 -7.89
N PHE A 278 -9.86 -5.00 -6.74
CA PHE A 278 -10.80 -5.41 -5.69
C PHE A 278 -11.51 -4.22 -5.04
N ALA A 279 -10.79 -3.13 -4.78
CA ALA A 279 -11.36 -1.89 -4.28
C ALA A 279 -12.38 -1.31 -5.26
N LEU A 280 -12.08 -1.34 -6.57
CA LEU A 280 -13.01 -0.89 -7.60
C LEU A 280 -14.30 -1.70 -7.60
N ILE A 281 -14.21 -3.03 -7.52
CA ILE A 281 -15.39 -3.91 -7.43
C ILE A 281 -16.23 -3.56 -6.19
N GLN A 282 -15.60 -3.36 -5.04
CA GLN A 282 -16.29 -2.94 -3.81
C GLN A 282 -16.99 -1.58 -4.00
N CYS A 283 -16.30 -0.57 -4.54
CA CYS A 283 -16.89 0.74 -4.81
C CYS A 283 -18.08 0.65 -5.79
N VAL A 284 -17.96 -0.15 -6.87
CA VAL A 284 -19.06 -0.38 -7.82
C VAL A 284 -20.28 -0.96 -7.08
N LEU A 285 -20.08 -2.03 -6.30
CA LEU A 285 -21.18 -2.68 -5.56
C LEU A 285 -21.82 -1.72 -4.54
N PHE A 286 -21.01 -0.94 -3.83
CA PHE A 286 -21.52 0.05 -2.87
C PHE A 286 -22.37 1.10 -3.55
N VAL A 287 -21.86 1.75 -4.60
CA VAL A 287 -22.55 2.83 -5.30
C VAL A 287 -23.81 2.31 -5.99
N LEU A 288 -23.78 1.11 -6.60
CA LEU A 288 -24.97 0.53 -7.22
C LEU A 288 -26.11 0.34 -6.22
N ILE A 289 -25.84 -0.30 -5.08
CA ILE A 289 -26.87 -0.59 -4.07
C ILE A 289 -27.31 0.70 -3.38
N GLY A 290 -26.35 1.53 -2.96
CA GLY A 290 -26.65 2.78 -2.25
C GLY A 290 -27.48 3.75 -3.08
N ASN A 291 -27.08 3.98 -4.35
CA ASN A 291 -27.82 4.85 -5.25
C ASN A 291 -29.20 4.28 -5.62
N TYR A 292 -29.32 2.96 -5.72
CA TYR A 292 -30.61 2.33 -5.96
C TYR A 292 -31.59 2.53 -4.79
N VAL A 293 -31.13 2.35 -3.55
CA VAL A 293 -31.98 2.45 -2.35
C VAL A 293 -32.37 3.89 -2.03
N LEU A 294 -31.45 4.85 -2.22
CA LEU A 294 -31.67 6.29 -1.97
C LEU A 294 -32.11 7.07 -3.22
N GLU A 295 -32.45 6.37 -4.30
CA GLU A 295 -32.94 6.96 -5.55
C GLU A 295 -32.03 8.05 -6.15
N ILE A 296 -30.72 7.94 -5.95
CA ILE A 296 -29.72 8.89 -6.48
C ILE A 296 -29.49 8.59 -7.96
N ARG A 297 -29.97 9.47 -8.84
CA ARG A 297 -29.94 9.24 -10.30
C ARG A 297 -28.76 9.92 -10.98
N ALA A 298 -28.22 9.27 -12.02
CA ALA A 298 -27.19 9.79 -12.93
C ALA A 298 -25.85 10.24 -12.31
N MET A 299 -25.60 9.97 -11.02
CA MET A 299 -24.36 10.32 -10.31
C MET A 299 -23.38 9.16 -10.12
N PHE A 300 -23.66 8.00 -10.72
CA PHE A 300 -22.90 6.76 -10.53
C PHE A 300 -21.40 6.92 -10.79
N TRP A 301 -21.00 7.45 -11.95
CA TRP A 301 -19.59 7.54 -12.34
C TRP A 301 -18.79 8.50 -11.47
N ILE A 302 -19.42 9.60 -11.04
CA ILE A 302 -18.76 10.60 -10.20
C ILE A 302 -18.55 10.03 -8.79
N TYR A 303 -19.59 9.41 -8.22
CA TYR A 303 -19.48 8.75 -6.91
C TYR A 303 -18.46 7.62 -6.94
N LEU A 304 -18.49 6.80 -7.99
CA LEU A 304 -17.52 5.73 -8.20
C LEU A 304 -16.09 6.28 -8.24
N GLY A 305 -15.85 7.34 -9.02
CA GLY A 305 -14.53 7.96 -9.13
C GLY A 305 -14.00 8.47 -7.80
N ILE A 306 -14.80 9.26 -7.06
CA ILE A 306 -14.39 9.83 -5.77
C ILE A 306 -14.20 8.72 -4.74
N MET A 307 -15.16 7.80 -4.60
CA MET A 307 -15.04 6.67 -3.67
C MET A 307 -13.82 5.79 -3.99
N PHE A 308 -13.54 5.54 -5.27
CA PHE A 308 -12.38 4.77 -5.67
C PHE A 308 -11.07 5.50 -5.34
N MET A 309 -10.98 6.81 -5.56
CA MET A 309 -9.80 7.60 -5.14
C MET A 309 -9.59 7.56 -3.63
N THR A 310 -10.66 7.66 -2.84
CA THR A 310 -10.59 7.50 -1.37
C THR A 310 -10.14 6.10 -0.97
N ALA A 311 -10.66 5.05 -1.62
CA ALA A 311 -10.23 3.68 -1.38
C ALA A 311 -8.75 3.47 -1.73
N MET A 312 -8.26 4.08 -2.83
CA MET A 312 -6.85 4.03 -3.22
C MET A 312 -5.93 4.75 -2.22
N SER A 313 -6.37 5.87 -1.66
CA SER A 313 -5.67 6.52 -0.54
C SER A 313 -5.60 5.56 0.66
N GLY A 314 -6.70 4.89 1.01
CA GLY A 314 -6.74 3.87 2.05
C GLY A 314 -5.80 2.68 1.77
N VAL A 315 -5.75 2.19 0.53
CA VAL A 315 -4.81 1.14 0.11
C VAL A 315 -3.36 1.58 0.27
N SER A 316 -3.02 2.79 -0.15
CA SER A 316 -1.65 3.31 -0.02
C SER A 316 -1.22 3.44 1.44
N LEU A 317 -2.12 3.89 2.30
CA LEU A 317 -1.87 4.04 3.73
C LEU A 317 -1.80 2.69 4.44
N GLY A 318 -2.65 1.73 4.07
CA GLY A 318 -2.60 0.37 4.62
C GLY A 318 -1.34 -0.38 4.18
N LEU A 319 -0.92 -0.27 2.92
CA LEU A 319 0.37 -0.82 2.48
C LEU A 319 1.56 -0.19 3.24
N LEU A 320 1.51 1.12 3.50
CA LEU A 320 2.52 1.80 4.31
C LEU A 320 2.59 1.19 5.73
N ILE A 321 1.45 1.04 6.40
CA ILE A 321 1.35 0.39 7.70
C ILE A 321 1.92 -1.04 7.64
N SER A 322 1.57 -1.80 6.60
CA SER A 322 2.02 -3.17 6.38
C SER A 322 3.55 -3.28 6.26
N SER A 323 4.22 -2.25 5.72
CA SER A 323 5.67 -2.22 5.62
C SER A 323 6.38 -1.90 6.96
N LEU A 324 5.72 -1.10 7.81
CA LEU A 324 6.26 -0.65 9.09
C LEU A 324 6.12 -1.68 10.20
N VAL A 325 5.06 -2.49 10.12
CA VAL A 325 4.72 -3.47 11.16
C VAL A 325 5.24 -4.87 10.79
N ALA A 326 5.59 -5.66 11.80
CA ALA A 326 6.02 -7.05 11.63
C ALA A 326 4.89 -8.08 11.84
N ASP A 327 3.90 -7.77 12.67
CA ASP A 327 2.82 -8.67 13.06
C ASP A 327 1.45 -8.25 12.49
N PRO A 328 0.66 -9.18 11.89
CA PRO A 328 -0.65 -8.86 11.32
C PRO A 328 -1.67 -8.32 12.34
N LYS A 329 -1.63 -8.75 13.62
CA LYS A 329 -2.58 -8.27 14.64
C LYS A 329 -2.27 -6.83 15.01
N THR A 330 -0.99 -6.49 15.14
CA THR A 330 -0.56 -5.11 15.35
C THR A 330 -0.99 -4.20 14.20
N ALA A 331 -0.90 -4.67 12.95
CA ALA A 331 -1.37 -3.91 11.80
C ALA A 331 -2.89 -3.64 11.88
N ALA A 332 -3.69 -4.65 12.26
CA ALA A 332 -5.13 -4.50 12.45
C ALA A 332 -5.48 -3.49 13.56
N ASN A 333 -4.74 -3.46 14.67
CA ASN A 333 -4.94 -2.50 15.75
C ASN A 333 -4.62 -1.05 15.36
N ILE A 334 -3.73 -0.84 14.39
CA ILE A 334 -3.39 0.50 13.88
C ILE A 334 -4.48 1.03 12.95
N VAL A 335 -5.26 0.16 12.28
CA VAL A 335 -6.31 0.61 11.34
C VAL A 335 -7.31 1.56 12.01
N PRO A 336 -7.92 1.26 13.17
CA PRO A 336 -8.79 2.22 13.87
C PRO A 336 -8.06 3.49 14.31
N LEU A 337 -6.81 3.39 14.77
CA LEU A 337 -6.00 4.54 15.19
C LEU A 337 -5.78 5.55 14.06
N VAL A 338 -5.70 5.06 12.82
CA VAL A 338 -5.57 5.89 11.62
C VAL A 338 -6.94 6.34 11.10
N LEU A 339 -7.97 5.49 11.18
CA LEU A 339 -9.30 5.78 10.67
C LEU A 339 -10.06 6.81 11.51
N ILE A 340 -10.00 6.72 12.85
CA ILE A 340 -10.73 7.62 13.75
C ILE A 340 -10.35 9.10 13.52
N PRO A 341 -9.06 9.48 13.45
CA PRO A 341 -8.69 10.84 13.07
C PRO A 341 -9.22 11.26 11.70
N GLN A 342 -9.24 10.36 10.72
CA GLN A 342 -9.78 10.67 9.39
C GLN A 342 -11.28 10.99 9.45
N ILE A 343 -12.04 10.25 10.26
CA ILE A 343 -13.48 10.47 10.47
C ILE A 343 -13.72 11.81 11.18
N ILE A 344 -13.04 12.05 12.31
CA ILE A 344 -13.25 13.25 13.14
C ILE A 344 -12.86 14.52 12.37
N MET A 345 -11.73 14.48 11.67
CA MET A 345 -11.17 15.65 10.97
C MET A 345 -11.74 15.84 9.55
N GLY A 346 -12.65 14.96 9.10
CA GLY A 346 -13.28 15.01 7.78
C GLY A 346 -14.30 16.14 7.60
N GLY A 347 -14.76 16.78 8.68
CA GLY A 347 -15.66 17.94 8.64
C GLY A 347 -17.15 17.63 8.53
N ALA A 348 -17.54 16.35 8.46
CA ALA A 348 -18.94 15.92 8.43
C ALA A 348 -19.51 15.65 9.82
N LEU A 349 -18.75 14.96 10.68
CA LEU A 349 -19.19 14.58 12.03
C LEU A 349 -19.12 15.77 13.00
N ILE A 350 -18.04 16.54 12.91
CA ILE A 350 -17.83 17.78 13.67
C ILE A 350 -17.62 18.88 12.65
N LYS A 351 -18.46 19.91 12.68
CA LYS A 351 -18.28 21.09 11.82
C LYS A 351 -17.01 21.82 12.25
N TYR A 352 -16.26 22.35 11.29
CA TYR A 352 -15.01 23.06 11.60
C TYR A 352 -15.19 24.29 12.47
N GLU A 353 -16.36 24.93 12.43
CA GLU A 353 -16.71 26.06 13.30
C GLU A 353 -16.77 25.68 14.78
N ASP A 354 -17.16 24.44 15.08
CA ASP A 354 -17.36 23.90 16.43
C ASP A 354 -16.10 23.17 16.96
N MET A 355 -15.02 23.11 16.17
CA MET A 355 -13.80 22.41 16.56
C MET A 355 -12.97 23.26 17.52
N ASN A 356 -12.40 22.64 18.56
CA ASN A 356 -11.61 23.35 19.57
C ASN A 356 -10.38 24.03 18.93
N ARG A 357 -10.40 25.37 18.90
CA ARG A 357 -9.31 26.20 18.35
C ARG A 357 -8.10 26.29 19.28
N ASN A 358 -8.23 25.88 20.55
CA ASN A 358 -7.18 25.99 21.59
C ASN A 358 -6.32 24.73 21.76
N LEU A 359 -6.31 23.80 20.81
CA LEU A 359 -5.39 22.67 20.86
C LEU A 359 -3.95 23.18 20.65
N ALA A 360 -3.25 23.46 21.74
CA ALA A 360 -1.89 24.04 21.75
C ALA A 360 -0.89 23.27 20.86
N LEU A 361 -1.06 21.96 20.72
CA LEU A 361 -0.25 21.11 19.83
C LEU A 361 -0.56 21.36 18.34
N LEU A 362 -1.83 21.57 17.99
CA LEU A 362 -2.25 21.93 16.63
C LEU A 362 -1.85 23.37 16.29
N TYR A 363 -1.94 24.28 17.27
CA TYR A 363 -1.47 25.66 17.14
C TYR A 363 0.06 25.70 16.93
N ALA A 364 0.84 25.01 17.75
CA ALA A 364 2.29 24.91 17.62
C ALA A 364 2.76 24.28 16.30
N LEU A 365 2.13 23.17 15.86
CA LEU A 365 2.41 22.56 14.55
C LEU A 365 2.03 23.46 13.38
N SER A 366 0.90 24.15 13.47
CA SER A 366 0.50 25.11 12.43
C SER A 366 1.44 26.30 12.35
N HIS A 367 1.89 26.82 13.50
CA HIS A 367 2.80 27.96 13.59
C HIS A 367 4.21 27.60 13.09
N TRP A 368 4.70 26.41 13.44
CA TRP A 368 6.01 25.89 13.00
C TRP A 368 6.13 25.75 11.48
N PHE A 369 5.03 25.44 10.79
CA PHE A 369 5.00 25.37 9.31
C PHE A 369 4.58 26.69 8.63
N SER A 370 3.97 27.64 9.35
CA SER A 370 3.45 28.89 8.78
C SER A 370 4.39 30.09 8.93
N GLU A 371 5.64 29.92 9.35
CA GLU A 371 6.62 31.00 9.38
C GLU A 371 7.03 31.42 7.95
N HIS A 372 6.26 32.36 7.39
CA HIS A 372 6.79 33.39 6.53
C HIS A 372 6.76 34.72 7.30
N PRO A 373 7.93 35.34 7.56
CA PRO A 373 8.02 36.57 8.32
C PRO A 373 7.62 37.73 7.41
N SER A 374 6.34 38.09 7.38
CA SER A 374 5.86 39.44 7.06
C SER A 374 4.34 39.47 6.98
N THR A 375 3.67 39.74 8.09
CA THR A 375 2.75 40.88 8.26
C THR A 375 1.95 40.66 9.52
N GLU A 376 2.07 41.60 10.46
CA GLU A 376 1.09 41.81 11.52
C GLU A 376 -0.31 41.86 10.90
N LYS A 377 -1.13 40.84 11.15
CA LYS A 377 -2.56 40.91 10.87
C LYS A 377 -3.31 40.82 12.18
N SER A 378 -3.72 42.01 12.63
CA SER A 378 -4.94 42.28 13.39
C SER A 378 -6.01 41.20 13.18
N LYS A 379 -6.67 40.81 14.27
CA LYS A 379 -7.84 39.92 14.37
C LYS A 379 -8.92 40.24 13.31
N LYS A 380 -8.71 39.86 12.06
CA LYS A 380 -9.79 39.75 11.07
C LYS A 380 -10.47 38.41 11.36
N MET A 381 -11.77 38.43 11.66
CA MET A 381 -12.59 37.25 11.91
C MET A 381 -12.26 36.14 10.91
N GLU A 382 -11.61 35.08 11.39
CA GLU A 382 -11.42 33.85 10.61
C GLU A 382 -12.80 33.34 10.18
N SER A 383 -12.95 32.95 8.91
CA SER A 383 -14.22 32.42 8.42
C SER A 383 -14.62 31.20 9.25
N LYS A 384 -15.90 31.09 9.60
CA LYS A 384 -16.43 29.92 10.32
C LYS A 384 -16.18 28.61 9.57
N LEU A 385 -16.11 28.68 8.25
CA LEU A 385 -15.86 27.54 7.36
C LEU A 385 -14.39 27.40 6.92
N GLN A 386 -13.48 28.16 7.52
CA GLN A 386 -12.05 28.01 7.23
C GLN A 386 -11.54 26.68 7.78
N VAL A 387 -10.92 25.89 6.92
CA VAL A 387 -10.42 24.56 7.29
C VAL A 387 -9.14 24.72 8.13
N PRO A 388 -9.09 24.11 9.34
CA PRO A 388 -7.89 24.09 10.17
C PRO A 388 -6.71 23.41 9.44
N PHE A 389 -5.48 23.91 9.65
CA PHE A 389 -4.28 23.43 8.94
C PHE A 389 -4.10 21.91 9.05
N VAL A 390 -4.31 21.33 10.23
CA VAL A 390 -4.08 19.90 10.48
C VAL A 390 -5.08 19.02 9.70
N CYS A 391 -6.29 19.53 9.44
CA CYS A 391 -7.28 18.86 8.60
C CYS A 391 -6.90 18.86 7.10
N GLN A 392 -5.90 19.64 6.68
CA GLN A 392 -5.43 19.64 5.29
C GLN A 392 -4.66 18.37 4.92
N PHE A 393 -4.14 17.63 5.89
CA PHE A 393 -3.44 16.35 5.66
C PHE A 393 -4.38 15.13 5.60
N VAL A 394 -5.68 15.35 5.82
CA VAL A 394 -6.68 14.29 5.95
C VAL A 394 -7.34 14.04 4.60
N ALA A 395 -7.07 12.88 3.98
CA ALA A 395 -7.63 12.52 2.68
C ALA A 395 -9.16 12.47 2.69
N MET A 396 -9.76 12.05 3.80
CA MET A 396 -11.22 11.97 3.94
C MET A 396 -11.89 13.35 3.82
N ARG A 397 -11.21 14.42 4.29
CA ARG A 397 -11.70 15.79 4.11
C ARG A 397 -11.81 16.16 2.64
N TRP A 398 -10.73 15.99 1.88
CA TRP A 398 -10.70 16.35 0.46
C TRP A 398 -11.76 15.58 -0.32
N SER A 399 -11.89 14.28 -0.02
CA SER A 399 -12.88 13.41 -0.64
C SER A 399 -14.32 13.84 -0.31
N TYR A 400 -14.60 14.24 0.93
CA TYR A 400 -15.94 14.67 1.34
C TYR A 400 -16.31 16.04 0.78
N ASP A 401 -15.38 17.01 0.80
CA ASP A 401 -15.53 18.31 0.14
C ASP A 401 -15.84 18.12 -1.36
N GLU A 402 -15.10 17.23 -2.03
CA GLU A 402 -15.31 16.88 -3.45
C GLU A 402 -16.64 16.19 -3.70
N MET A 403 -17.05 15.24 -2.85
CA MET A 403 -18.30 14.49 -3.00
C MET A 403 -19.54 15.37 -2.86
N VAL A 404 -19.57 16.24 -1.83
CA VAL A 404 -20.70 17.16 -1.62
C VAL A 404 -20.77 18.20 -2.74
N LEU A 405 -19.61 18.75 -3.14
CA LEU A 405 -19.55 19.68 -4.27
C LEU A 405 -20.01 19.04 -5.57
N ALA A 406 -19.57 17.81 -5.84
CA ALA A 406 -20.00 17.05 -6.99
C ALA A 406 -21.52 16.83 -6.99
N GLN A 407 -22.08 16.46 -5.84
CA GLN A 407 -23.52 16.26 -5.73
C GLN A 407 -24.32 17.54 -5.99
N ALA A 408 -23.83 18.67 -5.51
CA ALA A 408 -24.49 19.96 -5.68
C ALA A 408 -24.35 20.53 -7.10
N LYS A 409 -23.17 20.45 -7.71
CA LYS A 409 -22.85 21.20 -8.94
C LYS A 409 -22.75 20.35 -10.21
N LEU A 410 -22.48 19.05 -10.08
CA LEU A 410 -22.28 18.15 -11.22
C LEU A 410 -23.50 17.24 -11.48
N ASN A 411 -24.60 17.40 -10.74
CA ASN A 411 -25.83 16.72 -11.05
C ASN A 411 -26.39 17.16 -12.44
N PRO A 412 -27.21 16.34 -13.10
CA PRO A 412 -27.69 16.62 -14.45
C PRO A 412 -28.38 17.97 -14.61
N LEU A 413 -29.11 18.44 -13.59
CA LEU A 413 -29.85 19.69 -13.66
C LEU A 413 -28.92 20.90 -13.45
N THR A 414 -28.25 20.95 -12.30
CA THR A 414 -27.40 22.08 -11.90
C THR A 414 -26.21 22.27 -12.84
N HIS A 415 -25.62 21.19 -13.36
CA HIS A 415 -24.53 21.32 -14.35
C HIS A 415 -24.98 22.09 -15.60
N ARG A 416 -26.22 21.86 -16.06
CA ARG A 416 -26.80 22.54 -17.22
C ARG A 416 -27.19 23.98 -16.89
N GLN A 417 -27.76 24.23 -15.71
CA GLN A 417 -28.06 25.58 -15.23
C GLN A 417 -26.77 26.42 -15.15
N ASP A 418 -25.71 25.90 -14.52
CA ASP A 418 -24.40 26.56 -14.42
C ASP A 418 -23.75 26.77 -15.79
N ARG A 419 -23.92 25.83 -16.73
CA ARG A 419 -23.43 25.99 -18.10
C ARG A 419 -24.16 27.12 -18.82
N ALA A 420 -25.48 27.16 -18.75
CA ALA A 420 -26.30 28.23 -19.33
C ALA A 420 -25.93 29.59 -18.72
N GLN A 421 -25.86 29.69 -17.39
CA GLN A 421 -25.51 30.93 -16.69
C GLN A 421 -24.11 31.42 -17.06
N ARG A 422 -23.11 30.53 -17.12
CA ARG A 422 -21.75 30.92 -17.56
C ARG A 422 -21.70 31.42 -18.99
N GLU A 423 -22.52 30.88 -19.90
CA GLU A 423 -22.61 31.41 -21.27
C GLU A 423 -23.28 32.79 -21.29
N ILE A 424 -24.35 32.98 -20.52
CA ILE A 424 -25.01 34.28 -20.32
C ILE A 424 -24.00 35.32 -19.83
N ASP A 425 -23.28 35.03 -18.75
CA ASP A 425 -22.31 35.95 -18.14
C ASP A 425 -21.19 36.31 -19.12
N ARG A 426 -20.74 35.36 -19.94
CA ARG A 426 -19.72 35.59 -20.98
C ARG A 426 -20.20 36.51 -22.09
N ILE A 427 -21.46 36.37 -22.52
CA ILE A 427 -22.05 37.23 -23.56
C ILE A 427 -22.25 38.63 -22.99
N VAL A 428 -22.83 38.74 -21.79
CA VAL A 428 -23.06 40.02 -21.10
C VAL A 428 -21.75 40.78 -20.87
N ALA A 429 -20.69 40.10 -20.45
CA ALA A 429 -19.39 40.74 -20.24
C ALA A 429 -18.76 41.34 -21.51
N ARG A 430 -19.10 40.82 -22.71
CA ARG A 430 -18.53 41.27 -23.99
C ARG A 430 -19.18 42.55 -24.55
N HIS A 431 -20.28 43.03 -23.97
CA HIS A 431 -20.93 44.31 -24.32
C HIS A 431 -21.12 44.56 -25.85
N ARG A 432 -21.42 43.52 -26.65
CA ARG A 432 -21.61 43.64 -28.11
C ARG A 432 -23.08 43.68 -28.51
N GLN A 433 -23.39 44.55 -29.48
CA GLN A 433 -24.73 44.78 -30.06
C GLN A 433 -25.00 43.92 -31.31
N ASP A 434 -24.43 42.71 -31.41
CA ASP A 434 -24.70 41.81 -32.54
C ASP A 434 -26.11 41.21 -32.40
N PRO A 435 -27.03 41.39 -33.38
CA PRO A 435 -28.37 40.81 -33.34
C PRO A 435 -28.38 39.29 -33.10
N ALA A 436 -27.36 38.57 -33.57
CA ALA A 436 -27.24 37.13 -33.37
C ALA A 436 -26.85 36.77 -31.92
N GLU A 437 -25.98 37.56 -31.28
CA GLU A 437 -25.62 37.37 -29.87
C GLU A 437 -26.77 37.75 -28.92
N SER A 438 -27.54 38.79 -29.26
CA SER A 438 -28.75 39.16 -28.52
C SER A 438 -29.82 38.06 -28.57
N LYS A 439 -30.09 37.50 -29.75
CA LYS A 439 -31.00 36.36 -29.89
C LYS A 439 -30.51 35.14 -29.10
N ARG A 440 -29.21 34.85 -29.15
CA ARG A 440 -28.62 33.75 -28.37
C ARG A 440 -28.74 33.98 -26.85
N LEU A 441 -28.59 35.22 -26.40
CA LEU A 441 -28.77 35.58 -24.99
C LEU A 441 -30.21 35.35 -24.54
N GLU A 442 -31.19 35.71 -25.36
CA GLU A 442 -32.61 35.41 -25.12
C GLU A 442 -32.86 33.91 -25.07
N ASP A 443 -32.41 33.15 -26.07
CA ASP A 443 -32.52 31.68 -26.09
C ASP A 443 -31.94 31.04 -24.81
N LEU A 444 -30.80 31.53 -24.32
CA LEU A 444 -30.16 31.03 -23.10
C LEU A 444 -30.93 31.39 -21.84
N LYS A 445 -31.48 32.61 -21.75
CA LYS A 445 -32.33 33.03 -20.62
C LYS A 445 -33.62 32.22 -20.57
N GLU A 446 -34.25 31.99 -21.72
CA GLU A 446 -35.44 31.13 -21.82
C GLU A 446 -35.12 29.68 -21.47
N THR A 447 -33.97 29.16 -21.93
CA THR A 447 -33.49 27.83 -21.57
C THR A 447 -33.27 27.70 -20.06
N LEU A 448 -32.67 28.71 -19.42
CA LEU A 448 -32.45 28.71 -17.98
C LEU A 448 -33.77 28.77 -17.20
N ALA A 449 -34.70 29.63 -17.63
CA ALA A 449 -36.03 29.73 -17.02
C ALA A 449 -36.80 28.40 -17.14
N LEU A 450 -36.70 27.73 -18.30
CA LEU A 450 -37.27 26.40 -18.49
C LEU A 450 -36.62 25.39 -17.54
N LEU A 451 -35.28 25.32 -17.47
CA LEU A 451 -34.56 24.37 -16.61
C LEU A 451 -34.98 24.47 -15.14
N SER A 452 -35.17 25.69 -14.62
CA SER A 452 -35.55 25.90 -13.22
C SER A 452 -37.01 25.51 -12.91
N GLY A 453 -37.86 25.33 -13.92
CA GLY A 453 -39.28 25.00 -13.74
C GLY A 453 -39.73 23.78 -14.55
N ILE A 454 -38.79 22.91 -14.97
CA ILE A 454 -39.15 21.81 -15.86
C ILE A 454 -39.81 20.66 -15.11
N GLU A 455 -40.96 20.25 -15.61
CA GLU A 455 -41.77 19.14 -15.11
C GLU A 455 -41.90 18.04 -16.16
N ALA A 456 -42.16 16.81 -15.70
CA ALA A 456 -42.41 15.68 -16.58
C ALA A 456 -43.38 14.67 -15.96
N LYS A 457 -44.00 13.84 -16.81
CA LYS A 457 -44.86 12.73 -16.35
C LYS A 457 -44.05 11.52 -15.91
N SER A 458 -42.83 11.38 -16.41
CA SER A 458 -41.92 10.28 -16.08
C SER A 458 -40.47 10.75 -16.13
N VAL A 459 -39.58 10.04 -15.41
CA VAL A 459 -38.14 10.35 -15.41
C VAL A 459 -37.52 10.20 -16.81
N GLY A 460 -37.97 9.24 -17.61
CA GLY A 460 -37.48 9.09 -18.99
C GLY A 460 -37.86 10.25 -19.91
N GLU A 461 -39.02 10.87 -19.69
CA GLU A 461 -39.42 12.08 -20.41
C GLU A 461 -38.60 13.29 -19.97
N LEU A 462 -38.30 13.40 -18.67
CA LEU A 462 -37.40 14.42 -18.14
C LEU A 462 -36.00 14.32 -18.75
N ASP A 463 -35.43 13.12 -18.84
CA ASP A 463 -34.12 12.89 -19.46
C ASP A 463 -34.11 13.26 -20.94
N ARG A 464 -35.22 12.99 -21.65
CA ARG A 464 -35.40 13.44 -23.03
C ARG A 464 -35.39 14.97 -23.12
N TYR A 465 -36.09 15.68 -22.23
CA TYR A 465 -36.08 17.14 -22.22
C TYR A 465 -34.69 17.70 -21.91
N LEU A 466 -33.97 17.14 -20.94
CA LEU A 466 -32.59 17.54 -20.65
C LEU A 466 -31.65 17.29 -21.86
N GLY A 467 -31.85 16.22 -22.61
CA GLY A 467 -31.14 15.96 -23.86
C GLY A 467 -31.47 16.95 -24.98
N LEU A 468 -32.68 17.51 -25.02
CA LEU A 468 -33.01 18.63 -25.93
C LEU A 468 -32.31 19.91 -25.50
N VAL A 469 -32.26 20.19 -24.20
CA VAL A 469 -31.52 21.34 -23.65
C VAL A 469 -30.03 21.25 -23.99
N ASP A 470 -29.41 20.07 -23.92
CA ASP A 470 -28.00 19.90 -24.33
C ASP A 470 -27.76 20.33 -25.77
N GLN A 471 -28.70 20.06 -26.68
CA GLN A 471 -28.58 20.47 -28.07
C GLN A 471 -28.72 21.98 -28.25
N ILE A 472 -29.51 22.65 -27.41
CA ILE A 472 -29.60 24.11 -27.37
C ILE A 472 -28.30 24.70 -26.83
N LEU A 473 -27.76 24.15 -25.73
CA LEU A 473 -26.48 24.57 -25.16
C LEU A 473 -25.30 24.34 -26.11
N ASP A 474 -25.32 23.26 -26.89
CA ASP A 474 -24.30 22.93 -27.90
C ASP A 474 -24.43 23.73 -29.20
N ARG A 475 -25.38 24.68 -29.31
CA ARG A 475 -25.66 25.47 -30.52
C ARG A 475 -26.10 24.64 -31.74
N LYS A 476 -26.61 23.42 -31.52
CA LYS A 476 -27.13 22.56 -32.60
C LYS A 476 -28.53 22.98 -33.06
N ARG A 477 -29.26 23.71 -32.19
CA ARG A 477 -30.62 24.21 -32.44
C ARG A 477 -30.90 25.48 -31.63
N PRO A 478 -31.77 26.39 -32.11
CA PRO A 478 -32.28 27.49 -31.29
C PRO A 478 -33.27 26.98 -30.24
N PHE A 479 -33.59 27.83 -29.26
CA PHE A 479 -34.65 27.51 -28.29
C PHE A 479 -36.01 27.51 -29.00
N ASP A 480 -36.82 26.49 -28.72
CA ASP A 480 -38.19 26.39 -29.21
C ASP A 480 -39.10 25.85 -28.10
N ARG A 481 -39.99 26.72 -27.61
CA ARG A 481 -40.94 26.41 -26.55
C ARG A 481 -41.95 25.33 -26.94
N ALA A 482 -42.21 25.13 -28.24
CA ALA A 482 -43.13 24.09 -28.72
C ALA A 482 -42.66 22.68 -28.36
N LEU A 483 -41.34 22.46 -28.31
CA LEU A 483 -40.73 21.17 -27.97
C LEU A 483 -40.98 20.75 -26.51
N PHE A 484 -41.34 21.72 -25.65
CA PHE A 484 -41.55 21.54 -24.21
C PHE A 484 -43.02 21.75 -23.80
N LYS A 485 -43.97 21.80 -24.75
CA LYS A 485 -45.41 21.93 -24.45
C LYS A 485 -45.95 20.80 -23.55
N GLY A 486 -45.30 19.63 -23.56
CA GLY A 486 -45.63 18.49 -22.71
C GLY A 486 -44.96 18.47 -21.34
N ALA A 487 -44.11 19.46 -21.03
CA ALA A 487 -43.35 19.55 -19.77
C ALA A 487 -44.20 20.09 -18.61
N ILE A 488 -45.37 19.47 -18.41
CA ILE A 488 -46.29 19.72 -17.30
C ILE A 488 -46.59 18.36 -16.69
N GLY A 489 -46.27 18.19 -15.41
CA GLY A 489 -46.35 16.87 -14.79
C GLY A 489 -46.12 16.90 -13.28
N PRO A 490 -46.40 15.77 -12.60
CA PRO A 490 -46.34 15.71 -11.14
C PRO A 490 -44.91 15.70 -10.57
N ILE A 491 -43.89 15.54 -11.42
CA ILE A 491 -42.49 15.38 -10.99
C ILE A 491 -41.67 16.55 -11.54
N THR A 492 -40.95 17.25 -10.67
CA THR A 492 -40.02 18.32 -11.06
C THR A 492 -38.58 17.78 -11.19
N ALA A 493 -37.76 18.44 -12.00
CA ALA A 493 -36.34 18.08 -12.10
C ALA A 493 -35.58 18.28 -10.79
N GLU A 494 -35.94 19.31 -10.02
CA GLU A 494 -35.33 19.59 -8.71
C GLU A 494 -35.60 18.46 -7.73
N GLN A 495 -36.83 17.92 -7.69
CA GLN A 495 -37.18 16.77 -6.84
C GLN A 495 -36.30 15.55 -7.11
N ILE A 496 -35.96 15.31 -8.38
CA ILE A 496 -35.23 14.11 -8.81
C ILE A 496 -33.70 14.26 -8.70
N TYR A 497 -33.16 15.45 -8.98
CA TYR A 497 -31.71 15.64 -9.17
C TYR A 497 -31.04 16.50 -8.10
N VAL A 498 -31.79 17.29 -7.33
CA VAL A 498 -31.23 18.25 -6.37
C VAL A 498 -31.68 17.90 -4.97
N ASN A 499 -30.72 17.70 -4.07
CA ASN A 499 -31.00 17.53 -2.64
C ASN A 499 -30.87 18.88 -1.92
N GLN A 500 -31.92 19.28 -1.20
CA GLN A 500 -31.98 20.58 -0.53
C GLN A 500 -30.86 20.74 0.49
N LYS A 501 -30.59 19.72 1.31
CA LYS A 501 -29.53 19.79 2.33
C LYS A 501 -28.14 19.91 1.74
N VAL A 502 -27.86 19.21 0.64
CA VAL A 502 -26.59 19.38 -0.08
C VAL A 502 -26.48 20.79 -0.67
N SER A 503 -27.56 21.31 -1.25
CA SER A 503 -27.58 22.69 -1.79
C SER A 503 -27.34 23.72 -0.70
N ASP A 504 -28.00 23.61 0.46
CA ASP A 504 -27.85 24.51 1.61
C ASP A 504 -26.38 24.59 2.07
N LEU A 505 -25.67 23.45 2.11
CA LEU A 505 -24.26 23.42 2.49
C LEU A 505 -23.38 24.23 1.53
N ILE A 506 -23.62 24.12 0.23
CA ILE A 506 -22.87 24.88 -0.77
C ILE A 506 -23.25 26.37 -0.75
N SER A 507 -24.54 26.69 -0.67
CA SER A 507 -25.01 28.08 -0.62
C SER A 507 -24.44 28.82 0.59
N ASN A 508 -24.38 28.17 1.76
CA ASN A 508 -23.74 28.74 2.94
C ASN A 508 -22.24 28.99 2.73
N ALA A 509 -21.54 28.09 2.05
CA ALA A 509 -20.12 28.27 1.70
C ALA A 509 -19.90 29.40 0.69
N GLU A 510 -20.73 29.50 -0.35
CA GLU A 510 -20.67 30.57 -1.34
C GLU A 510 -20.95 31.95 -0.71
N MET A 511 -21.91 32.03 0.21
CA MET A 511 -22.20 33.25 0.98
C MET A 511 -20.99 33.67 1.83
N GLU A 512 -20.37 32.73 2.56
CA GLU A 512 -19.17 33.00 3.38
C GLU A 512 -17.95 33.41 2.54
N GLN A 513 -17.83 32.90 1.31
CA GLN A 513 -16.74 33.22 0.40
C GLN A 513 -16.93 34.59 -0.30
N SER A 514 -18.18 34.99 -0.54
CA SER A 514 -18.55 36.24 -1.21
C SER A 514 -18.81 37.40 -0.26
N ASP A 515 -18.69 37.18 1.07
CA ASP A 515 -18.83 38.21 2.09
C ASP A 515 -17.87 39.40 1.84
N TYR A 516 -18.45 40.50 1.35
CA TYR A 516 -17.75 41.72 0.98
C TYR A 516 -17.05 42.39 2.16
N ARG A 517 -17.46 42.08 3.41
CA ARG A 517 -16.89 42.67 4.63
C ARG A 517 -15.45 42.25 4.90
N ARG A 518 -14.97 41.15 4.29
CA ARG A 518 -13.66 40.57 4.61
C ARG A 518 -12.50 41.10 3.75
N GLY A 519 -12.78 41.80 2.65
CA GLY A 519 -11.78 42.33 1.71
C GLY A 519 -10.97 41.27 0.93
N ASN A 520 -10.80 40.07 1.49
CA ASN A 520 -10.23 38.88 0.86
C ASN A 520 -11.28 37.77 0.75
N ARG A 521 -11.19 36.94 -0.30
CA ARG A 521 -12.02 35.73 -0.48
C ARG A 521 -11.31 34.51 0.13
N PRO A 522 -11.69 34.04 1.33
CA PRO A 522 -11.02 32.89 1.96
C PRO A 522 -11.32 31.58 1.23
N ASN A 523 -10.44 30.59 1.40
CA ASN A 523 -10.71 29.21 1.02
C ASN A 523 -11.59 28.57 2.10
N VAL A 524 -12.87 28.44 1.80
CA VAL A 524 -13.88 27.84 2.68
C VAL A 524 -14.12 26.37 2.34
N PHE A 525 -14.50 25.59 3.34
CA PHE A 525 -15.04 24.25 3.16
C PHE A 525 -16.32 24.31 2.31
N PHE A 526 -16.50 23.38 1.38
CA PHE A 526 -17.58 23.36 0.37
C PHE A 526 -17.58 24.50 -0.66
N GLY A 527 -16.61 25.41 -0.62
CA GLY A 527 -16.49 26.46 -1.63
C GLY A 527 -16.16 25.90 -3.01
N ALA A 528 -16.96 26.26 -4.03
CA ALA A 528 -16.81 25.77 -5.41
C ALA A 528 -15.50 26.20 -6.10
N GLN A 529 -14.90 27.30 -5.65
CA GLN A 529 -13.62 27.81 -6.15
C GLN A 529 -12.62 27.96 -5.00
N LYS A 530 -11.37 27.55 -5.24
CA LYS A 530 -10.26 27.81 -4.33
C LYS A 530 -9.32 28.85 -4.96
N HIS A 531 -8.81 29.75 -4.13
CA HIS A 531 -7.87 30.80 -4.51
C HIS A 531 -6.51 30.45 -3.91
N TYR A 532 -5.54 30.11 -4.77
CA TYR A 532 -4.16 29.85 -4.37
C TYR A 532 -3.22 30.66 -5.26
N PHE A 533 -2.28 31.38 -4.66
CA PHE A 533 -1.30 32.23 -5.38
C PHE A 533 -1.93 33.21 -6.39
N GLY A 534 -3.12 33.74 -6.08
CA GLY A 534 -3.87 34.65 -6.98
C GLY A 534 -4.60 33.96 -8.13
N ILE A 535 -4.48 32.64 -8.28
CA ILE A 535 -5.15 31.85 -9.32
C ILE A 535 -6.44 31.24 -8.77
N ARG A 536 -7.52 31.32 -9.57
CA ARG A 536 -8.80 30.66 -9.30
C ARG A 536 -8.79 29.25 -9.86
N ILE A 537 -8.93 28.26 -8.99
CA ILE A 537 -8.94 26.84 -9.36
C ILE A 537 -10.29 26.24 -8.96
N SER A 538 -10.84 25.37 -9.81
CA SER A 538 -12.03 24.59 -9.46
C SER A 538 -11.72 23.72 -8.24
N ALA A 539 -12.55 23.82 -7.21
CA ALA A 539 -12.36 23.03 -5.99
C ALA A 539 -12.41 21.53 -6.26
N PHE A 540 -13.25 21.09 -7.20
CA PHE A 540 -13.32 19.69 -7.64
C PHE A 540 -11.96 19.21 -8.15
N ALA A 541 -11.43 19.84 -9.20
CA ALA A 541 -10.15 19.45 -9.82
C ALA A 541 -8.97 19.55 -8.84
N PHE A 542 -8.98 20.56 -7.97
CA PHE A 542 -7.94 20.73 -6.95
C PHE A 542 -7.98 19.60 -5.92
N ASN A 543 -9.15 19.26 -5.40
CA ASN A 543 -9.32 18.19 -4.42
C ASN A 543 -8.90 16.83 -5.02
N THR A 544 -9.32 16.54 -6.27
CA THR A 544 -8.90 15.32 -6.98
C THR A 544 -7.37 15.26 -7.12
N ALA A 545 -6.73 16.36 -7.50
CA ALA A 545 -5.28 16.43 -7.66
C ALA A 545 -4.56 16.19 -6.32
N VAL A 546 -5.05 16.76 -5.22
CA VAL A 546 -4.48 16.53 -3.89
C VAL A 546 -4.60 15.06 -3.46
N LEU A 547 -5.72 14.40 -3.72
CA LEU A 547 -5.90 12.97 -3.45
C LEU A 547 -4.94 12.09 -4.25
N ILE A 548 -4.77 12.40 -5.54
CA ILE A 548 -3.83 11.68 -6.41
C ILE A 548 -2.39 11.86 -5.92
N VAL A 549 -1.96 13.10 -5.69
CA VAL A 549 -0.59 13.43 -5.26
C VAL A 549 -0.29 12.80 -3.89
N SER A 550 -1.21 12.90 -2.93
CA SER A 550 -1.02 12.28 -1.61
C SER A 550 -0.92 10.76 -1.68
N THR A 551 -1.76 10.11 -2.51
CA THR A 551 -1.71 8.65 -2.72
C THR A 551 -0.38 8.22 -3.34
N PHE A 552 0.10 8.89 -4.38
CA PHE A 552 1.40 8.59 -4.98
C PHE A 552 2.57 8.92 -4.04
N GLY A 553 2.46 9.98 -3.24
CA GLY A 553 3.43 10.32 -2.20
C GLY A 553 3.57 9.21 -1.17
N LEU A 554 2.46 8.63 -0.70
CA LEU A 554 2.45 7.49 0.22
C LEU A 554 3.08 6.24 -0.42
N LEU A 555 2.81 5.97 -1.70
CA LEU A 555 3.42 4.84 -2.43
C LEU A 555 4.93 5.04 -2.66
N ALA A 556 5.38 6.27 -2.91
CA ALA A 556 6.80 6.60 -3.03
C ALA A 556 7.51 6.42 -1.68
N LEU A 557 6.89 6.87 -0.59
CA LEU A 557 7.39 6.66 0.77
C LEU A 557 7.48 5.17 1.11
N LEU A 558 6.43 4.40 0.79
CA LEU A 558 6.42 2.94 0.93
C LEU A 558 7.59 2.29 0.17
N HIS A 559 7.80 2.68 -1.08
CA HIS A 559 8.90 2.16 -1.89
C HIS A 559 10.27 2.45 -1.24
N TRP A 560 10.45 3.68 -0.74
CA TRP A 560 11.68 4.08 -0.05
C TRP A 560 11.91 3.29 1.24
N ILE A 561 10.88 3.12 2.08
CA ILE A 561 10.97 2.34 3.33
C ILE A 561 11.32 0.88 3.04
N LEU A 562 10.63 0.25 2.09
CA LEU A 562 10.89 -1.14 1.72
C LEU A 562 12.31 -1.32 1.17
N ARG A 563 12.76 -0.40 0.33
CA ARG A 563 14.13 -0.43 -0.20
C ARG A 563 15.16 -0.38 0.93
N LYS A 564 15.01 0.56 1.87
CA LYS A 564 15.91 0.69 3.03
C LYS A 564 15.88 -0.55 3.92
N GLN A 565 14.72 -1.12 4.21
CA GLN A 565 14.60 -2.34 5.01
C GLN A 565 15.27 -3.57 4.34
N LEU A 566 15.24 -3.65 3.01
CA LEU A 566 15.88 -4.73 2.26
C LEU A 566 17.41 -4.54 2.15
N GLU A 567 17.89 -3.29 2.08
CA GLU A 567 19.32 -2.92 2.02
C GLU A 567 20.03 -3.08 3.38
N VAL A 568 19.45 -2.64 4.50
CA VAL A 568 20.08 -2.68 5.84
C VAL A 568 20.39 -4.11 6.31
N ARG A 569 19.71 -5.12 5.78
CA ARG A 569 19.99 -6.54 6.07
C ARG A 569 21.01 -7.17 5.10
N ARG A 570 21.76 -6.37 4.31
CA ARG A 570 22.86 -6.85 3.45
C ARG A 570 24.23 -6.67 4.13
N SER A 571 24.36 -5.68 5.01
CA SER A 571 25.46 -5.55 5.98
C SER A 571 25.17 -6.41 7.20
#